data_AF-X1G0Q9-F1
#
_entry.id   AF-X1G0Q9-F1
#
_cell.length_a   1.000
_cell.length_b   1.000
_cell.length_c   1.000
_cell.angle_alpha   90.00
_cell.angle_beta   90.00
_cell.angle_gamma   90.00
#
_symmetry.space_group_name_H-M   'P 1'
#
loop_
_entity.id
_entity.type
_entity.pdbx_description
1 polymer ?
#
loop_
_entity_poly.entity_id
_entity_poly.type
_entity_poly.pdbx_seq_one_letter_code
_entity_poly.pdbx_strand_id
1 'polypeptide(L)' 'MKLQITEETGEIGKIRRIYNYDMRLDPDSPGFLGQFFEKREKALLRYSDLIRKVIESIE' A
#
# COMPACT_ATOMS: atom_id res chain seq x y z
N MET A 1 10.78 -12.99 6.83
CA MET A 1 11.55 -11.88 6.20
C MET A 1 10.76 -10.58 6.28
N LYS A 2 11.42 -9.41 6.36
CA LYS A 2 10.76 -8.10 6.28
C LYS A 2 11.04 -7.51 4.89
N LEU A 3 10.01 -7.41 4.06
CA LEU A 3 10.07 -6.80 2.74
C LEU A 3 9.57 -5.36 2.83
N GLN A 4 10.44 -4.42 2.52
CA GLN A 4 10.08 -3.03 2.28
C GLN A 4 9.83 -2.86 0.80
N ILE A 5 8.61 -2.46 0.43
CA ILE A 5 8.22 -2.30 -0.97
C ILE A 5 7.78 -0.87 -1.17
N THR A 6 8.39 -0.22 -2.14
CA THR A 6 8.13 1.18 -2.51
C THR A 6 7.47 1.18 -3.88
N GLU A 7 6.19 1.54 -3.96
CA GLU A 7 5.47 1.65 -5.23
C GLU A 7 5.19 3.12 -5.56
N GLU A 8 5.62 3.56 -6.74
CA GLU A 8 5.19 4.83 -7.33
C GLU A 8 3.85 4.61 -8.03
N THR A 9 2.84 5.36 -7.62
CA THR A 9 1.44 5.13 -8.01
C THR A 9 0.84 6.30 -8.78
N GLY A 10 1.67 7.25 -9.19
CA GLY A 10 1.29 8.44 -9.94
C GLY A 10 1.58 9.74 -9.20
N GLU A 11 0.95 10.81 -9.67
CA GLU A 11 1.26 12.19 -9.27
C GLU A 11 -0.05 12.97 -9.04
N ILE A 12 -0.15 13.70 -7.92
CA ILE A 12 -1.27 14.60 -7.63
C ILE A 12 -0.71 16.01 -7.49
N GLY A 13 -1.08 16.93 -8.38
CA GLY A 13 -0.71 18.34 -8.27
C GLY A 13 0.80 18.62 -8.21
N LYS A 14 1.62 17.78 -8.87
CA LYS A 14 3.11 17.77 -8.85
C LYS A 14 3.77 17.06 -7.65
N ILE A 15 2.98 16.38 -6.81
CA ILE A 15 3.49 15.60 -5.69
C ILE A 15 3.48 14.12 -6.08
N ARG A 16 4.66 13.50 -6.14
CA ARG A 16 4.79 12.06 -6.38
C ARG A 16 4.17 11.27 -5.23
N ARG A 17 3.33 10.30 -5.58
CA ARG A 17 2.62 9.46 -4.62
C ARG A 17 3.35 8.14 -4.45
N ILE A 18 4.07 8.03 -3.34
CA ILE A 18 4.90 6.87 -3.01
C ILE A 18 4.22 6.08 -1.89
N TYR A 19 3.92 4.81 -2.15
CA TYR A 19 3.43 3.89 -1.14
C TYR A 19 4.59 3.08 -0.60
N ASN A 20 4.78 3.15 0.72
CA ASN A 20 5.76 2.34 1.42
C ASN A 20 5.04 1.25 2.22
N TYR A 21 5.20 0.01 1.80
CA TYR A 21 4.65 -1.15 2.48
C TYR A 21 5.73 -1.81 3.31
N ASP A 22 5.44 -1.98 4.59
CA ASP A 22 6.32 -2.71 5.51
C ASP A 22 5.69 -4.08 5.78
N MET A 23 6.04 -5.08 4.97
CA MET A 23 5.39 -6.38 4.98
C MET A 23 6.30 -7.46 5.57
N ARG A 24 5.83 -8.09 6.64
CA ARG A 24 6.42 -9.33 7.13
C ARG A 24 5.82 -10.49 6.34
N LEU A 25 6.63 -11.12 5.51
CA LEU A 25 6.27 -12.27 4.69
C LEU A 25 7.27 -13.41 4.94
N ASP A 26 6.77 -14.63 4.81
CA ASP A 26 7.60 -15.83 4.84
C ASP A 26 7.87 -16.27 3.38
N PRO A 27 9.09 -16.11 2.87
CA PRO A 27 9.43 -16.44 1.48
C PRO A 27 9.31 -17.93 1.17
N ASP A 28 9.39 -18.80 2.18
CA ASP A 28 9.35 -20.26 2.02
C ASP A 28 7.92 -20.82 2.14
N SER A 29 6.93 -19.95 2.39
CA SER A 29 5.53 -20.34 2.51
C SER A 29 4.92 -20.66 1.13
N PRO A 30 4.30 -21.84 0.96
CA PRO A 30 3.45 -22.11 -0.19
C PRO A 30 2.33 -21.05 -0.23
N GLY A 31 2.35 -20.18 -1.25
CA GLY A 31 1.43 -19.05 -1.35
C GLY A 31 2.00 -17.69 -0.94
N PHE A 32 3.33 -17.55 -0.82
CA PHE A 32 4.01 -16.27 -0.64
C PHE A 32 3.46 -15.15 -1.54
N LEU A 33 3.32 -15.41 -2.84
CA LEU A 33 2.77 -14.43 -3.79
C LEU A 33 1.32 -14.06 -3.47
N GLY A 34 0.50 -15.03 -3.07
CA GLY A 34 -0.88 -14.77 -2.66
C GLY A 34 -0.96 -13.89 -1.42
N GLN A 35 -0.17 -14.21 -0.38
CA GLN A 35 -0.08 -13.39 0.84
C GLN A 35 0.45 -11.98 0.54
N PHE A 36 1.37 -11.84 -0.40
CA PHE A 36 1.87 -10.56 -0.86
C PHE A 36 0.76 -9.72 -1.52
N PHE A 37 0.03 -10.28 -2.49
CA PHE A 37 -1.05 -9.56 -3.18
C PHE A 37 -2.18 -9.17 -2.23
N GLU A 38 -2.58 -10.06 -1.32
CA GLU A 38 -3.64 -9.78 -0.35
C GLU A 38 -3.25 -8.64 0.61
N LYS A 39 -2.01 -8.67 1.13
CA LYS A 39 -1.54 -7.60 2.02
C LYS A 39 -1.39 -6.27 1.29
N ARG A 40 -0.95 -6.29 0.03
CA ARG A 40 -0.86 -5.11 -0.84
C ARG A 40 -2.24 -4.48 -1.07
N GLU A 41 -3.23 -5.28 -1.45
CA GLU A 41 -4.60 -4.81 -1.70
C GLU A 41 -5.24 -4.20 -0.45
N LYS A 42 -5.12 -4.86 0.70
CA LYS A 42 -5.60 -4.32 1.99
C LYS A 42 -4.91 -3.02 2.40
N ALA A 43 -3.65 -2.83 2.05
CA ALA A 43 -2.93 -1.60 2.34
C ALA A 43 -3.38 -0.45 1.41
N LEU A 44 -3.59 -0.74 0.12
CA LEU A 44 -4.13 0.22 -0.84
C LEU A 44 -5.53 0.70 -0.45
N LEU A 45 -6.43 -0.21 -0.08
CA LEU A 45 -7.79 0.14 0.35
C LEU A 45 -7.79 1.06 1.57
N ARG A 46 -7.03 0.72 2.62
CA ARG A 46 -6.92 1.55 3.83
C ARG A 46 -6.40 2.95 3.54
N TYR A 47 -5.42 3.07 2.67
CA TYR A 47 -4.87 4.36 2.29
C TYR A 47 -5.85 5.19 1.45
N SER A 48 -6.57 4.54 0.52
CA SER A 48 -7.64 5.20 -0.25
C SER A 48 -8.73 5.73 0.66
N ASP A 49 -9.15 4.96 1.67
CA ASP A 49 -10.12 5.41 2.67
C ASP A 49 -9.60 6.57 3.52
N LEU A 50 -8.32 6.55 3.91
CA LEU A 50 -7.68 7.65 4.63
C LEU A 50 -7.68 8.94 3.80
N ILE A 51 -7.31 8.85 2.53
CA ILE A 51 -7.29 9.99 1.61
C ILE A 51 -8.71 10.54 1.44
N ARG A 52 -9.70 9.67 1.24
CA ARG A 52 -11.11 10.05 1.11
C ARG A 52 -11.59 10.78 2.36
N LYS A 53 -11.31 10.26 3.56
CA LYS A 53 -11.65 10.92 4.83
C LYS A 53 -10.99 12.28 4.99
N VAL A 54 -9.73 12.42 4.58
CA VAL A 54 -9.03 13.71 4.63
C VAL A 54 -9.69 14.72 3.69
N ILE A 55 -10.04 14.32 2.47
CA ILE A 55 -10.74 15.20 1.51
C ILE A 55 -12.12 15.59 2.05
N GLU A 56 -12.91 14.62 2.51
CA GLU A 56 -14.24 14.86 3.11
C GLU A 56 -14.18 15.72 4.38
N SER A 57 -13.05 15.77 5.09
CA SER A 57 -12.87 16.63 6.27
C SER A 57 -12.45 18.08 5.96
N ILE A 58 -12.06 18.35 4.72
CA ILE A 58 -11.65 19.68 4.25
C ILE A 58 -12.84 20.44 3.64
N GLU A 59 -13.84 19.73 3.12
CA GLU A 59 -15.12 20.28 2.63
C GLU A 59 -16.11 20.60 3.76
#